data_AF-A0A8B3MAW3-F1
#
_entry.id   AF-A0A8B3MAW3-F1
#
_cell.length_a   1.000
_cell.length_b   1.000
_cell.length_c   1.000
_cell.angle_alpha   90.00
_cell.angle_beta   90.00
_cell.angle_gamma   90.00
#
_symmetry.space_group_name_H-M   'P 1'
#
loop_
_entity.id
_entity.type
_entity.pdbx_description
1 polymer ?
#
loop_
_entity_poly.entity_id
_entity_poly.type
_entity_poly.pdbx_seq_one_letter_code
_entity_poly.pdbx_strand_id
1 'polypeptide(L)'
;MPDQLHFVNTVLTARLRFTPVDFDITYDCGDTSKIKNSLQMRIDGTTGVVDQYNLVARRRSSDNVPDVGIRIENLGGGVANIPFQNGILPVDPSGHGTVNMRAWPVNLVGGELETGKFQGTATITVIVR
;
A
#
# COMPACT_ATOMS: atom_id res chain seq x y z
N MET A 1 -20.56 11.98 -11.94
CA MET A 1 -19.70 10.84 -12.32
C MET A 1 -18.39 11.09 -11.61
N PRO A 2 -17.96 10.29 -10.62
CA PRO A 2 -16.73 10.64 -9.89
C PRO A 2 -15.52 10.22 -10.74
N ASP A 3 -14.69 11.22 -11.03
CA ASP A 3 -13.42 11.10 -11.71
C ASP A 3 -12.51 10.14 -10.93
N GLN A 4 -12.08 9.06 -11.58
CA GLN A 4 -11.10 8.12 -11.05
C GLN A 4 -9.71 8.71 -11.29
N LEU A 5 -9.01 9.14 -10.24
CA LEU A 5 -7.60 9.49 -10.34
C LEU A 5 -6.76 8.20 -10.44
N HIS A 6 -6.17 7.97 -11.59
CA HIS A 6 -5.22 6.88 -11.82
C HIS A 6 -3.82 7.33 -11.38
N PHE A 7 -3.28 6.77 -10.30
CA PHE A 7 -1.88 6.95 -9.92
C PHE A 7 -0.99 5.86 -10.51
N VAL A 8 0.19 6.29 -10.97
CA VAL A 8 1.13 5.55 -11.81
C VAL A 8 2.02 4.60 -10.99
N ASN A 9 2.18 3.38 -11.52
CA ASN A 9 3.04 2.27 -11.08
C ASN A 9 4.31 2.62 -10.29
N THR A 10 4.33 2.32 -8.99
CA THR A 10 5.58 2.12 -8.23
C THR A 10 5.96 0.64 -8.28
N VAL A 11 7.02 0.30 -9.03
CA VAL A 11 7.58 -1.05 -9.07
C VAL A 11 8.70 -1.16 -8.03
N LEU A 12 8.42 -1.79 -6.88
CA LEU A 12 9.47 -2.12 -5.91
C LEU A 12 10.33 -3.28 -6.45
N THR A 13 11.62 -3.03 -6.68
CA THR A 13 12.62 -4.09 -6.98
C THR A 13 13.65 -4.12 -5.85
N ALA A 14 13.86 -5.26 -5.19
CA ALA A 14 14.83 -5.33 -4.07
C ALA A 14 15.65 -6.63 -4.03
N ARG A 15 16.91 -6.53 -3.56
CA ARG A 15 17.87 -7.65 -3.37
C ARG A 15 18.45 -7.63 -1.95
N LEU A 16 18.47 -8.80 -1.28
CA LEU A 16 19.26 -9.31 -0.12
C LEU A 16 19.80 -8.40 1.02
N ARG A 17 19.52 -7.11 1.03
CA ARG A 17 19.50 -6.22 2.20
C ARG A 17 18.26 -5.36 2.03
N PHE A 18 17.13 -5.84 2.52
CA PHE A 18 15.86 -5.16 2.34
C PHE A 18 15.79 -3.95 3.27
N THR A 19 16.31 -2.83 2.78
CA THR A 19 16.07 -1.52 3.38
C THR A 19 14.60 -1.17 3.18
N PRO A 20 13.86 -0.84 4.25
CA PRO A 20 12.53 -0.28 4.10
C PRO A 20 12.54 0.91 3.14
N VAL A 21 11.54 0.99 2.28
CA VAL A 21 11.38 2.07 1.32
C VAL A 21 10.37 3.05 1.89
N ASP A 22 10.83 4.26 2.19
CA ASP A 22 9.96 5.35 2.59
C ASP A 22 9.51 6.10 1.35
N PHE A 23 8.23 6.44 1.28
CA PHE A 23 7.63 7.14 0.15
C PHE A 23 6.44 7.99 0.60
N ASP A 24 6.17 9.05 -0.15
CA ASP A 24 5.05 9.94 0.08
C ASP A 24 3.92 9.66 -0.90
N ILE A 25 2.69 9.74 -0.40
CA ILE A 25 1.50 9.85 -1.25
C ILE A 25 0.94 11.26 -1.07
N THR A 26 1.16 12.10 -2.08
CA THR A 26 0.58 13.44 -2.15
C THR A 26 -0.74 13.38 -2.92
N TYR A 27 -1.77 14.01 -2.35
CA TYR A 27 -3.11 14.06 -2.93
C TYR A 27 -3.62 15.50 -2.98
N ASP A 28 -4.41 15.77 -4.02
CA ASP A 28 -5.08 17.03 -4.27
C ASP A 28 -6.47 16.70 -4.85
N CYS A 29 -7.52 17.00 -4.09
CA CYS A 29 -8.91 16.75 -4.45
C CYS A 29 -9.58 18.00 -5.07
N GLY A 30 -8.83 19.09 -5.25
CA GLY A 30 -9.36 20.38 -5.71
C GLY A 30 -10.22 21.10 -4.67
N ASP A 31 -11.16 21.94 -5.13
CA ASP A 31 -12.05 22.70 -4.26
C ASP A 31 -13.03 21.81 -3.48
N THR A 32 -12.69 21.51 -2.22
CA THR A 32 -13.55 20.76 -1.30
C THR A 32 -14.51 21.63 -0.51
N SER A 33 -14.57 22.95 -0.74
CA SER A 33 -15.42 23.87 0.05
C SER A 33 -16.92 23.53 0.00
N LYS A 34 -17.35 22.83 -1.07
CA LYS A 34 -18.73 22.35 -1.25
C LYS A 34 -18.94 20.93 -0.68
N ILE A 35 -17.87 20.25 -0.32
CA ILE A 35 -17.85 18.91 0.25
C ILE A 35 -17.88 19.07 1.79
N LYS A 36 -19.05 18.94 2.41
CA LYS A 36 -19.22 19.03 3.89
C LYS A 36 -18.72 17.78 4.64
N ASN A 37 -17.90 16.98 3.98
CA ASN A 37 -17.71 15.56 4.25
C ASN A 37 -16.26 15.26 4.65
N SER A 38 -16.05 14.12 5.29
CA SER A 38 -14.73 13.60 5.61
C SER A 38 -14.10 12.92 4.39
N LEU A 39 -12.77 13.04 4.25
CA LEU A 39 -12.01 12.33 3.23
C LEU A 39 -11.29 11.13 3.86
N GLN A 40 -11.29 10.01 3.14
CA GLN A 40 -10.60 8.79 3.55
C GLN A 40 -9.86 8.20 2.36
N MET A 41 -8.69 7.64 2.60
CA MET A 41 -7.97 6.90 1.58
C MET A 41 -8.03 5.41 1.90
N ARG A 42 -8.53 4.61 0.96
CA ARG A 42 -8.66 3.16 1.06
C ARG A 42 -7.57 2.46 0.26
N ILE A 43 -6.93 1.47 0.85
CA ILE A 43 -5.93 0.63 0.17
C ILE A 43 -6.45 -0.80 0.05
N ASP A 44 -6.36 -1.35 -1.16
CA ASP A 44 -6.72 -2.74 -1.46
C ASP A 44 -5.65 -3.45 -2.28
N GLY A 45 -5.22 -4.63 -1.82
CA GLY A 45 -4.22 -5.44 -2.52
C GLY A 45 -4.78 -6.11 -3.78
N THR A 46 -4.23 -5.79 -4.96
CA THR A 46 -4.70 -6.32 -6.24
C THR A 46 -4.01 -7.62 -6.66
N THR A 47 -2.79 -7.87 -6.17
CA THR A 47 -2.07 -9.14 -6.39
C THR A 47 -2.46 -10.25 -5.40
N GLY A 48 -3.44 -9.99 -4.54
CA GLY A 48 -3.91 -10.87 -3.48
C GLY A 48 -3.23 -10.60 -2.14
N VAL A 49 -3.88 -11.05 -1.07
CA VAL A 49 -3.44 -10.86 0.32
C VAL A 49 -3.29 -12.21 1.01
N VAL A 50 -2.24 -12.36 1.81
CA VAL A 50 -2.00 -13.57 2.62
C VAL A 50 -2.78 -13.48 3.92
N ASP A 51 -2.65 -12.32 4.56
CA ASP A 51 -3.47 -11.86 5.67
C ASP A 51 -3.73 -10.37 5.49
N GLN A 52 -4.48 -9.76 6.42
CA GLN A 52 -4.88 -8.37 6.30
C GLN A 52 -3.70 -7.39 6.16
N TYR A 53 -2.48 -7.70 6.59
CA TYR A 53 -1.31 -6.80 6.53
C TYR A 53 -0.25 -7.21 5.50
N ASN A 54 -0.39 -8.39 4.89
CA ASN A 54 0.63 -8.95 4.02
C ASN A 54 0.10 -9.09 2.59
N LEU A 55 0.54 -8.18 1.71
CA LEU A 55 0.30 -8.25 0.27
C LEU A 55 1.17 -9.33 -0.36
N VAL A 56 0.60 -10.17 -1.23
CA VAL A 56 1.38 -11.14 -1.99
C VAL A 56 2.28 -10.41 -2.98
N ALA A 57 3.59 -10.61 -2.85
CA ALA A 57 4.59 -10.02 -3.75
C ALA A 57 5.29 -11.08 -4.63
N ARG A 58 5.32 -12.33 -4.17
CA ARG A 58 5.78 -13.47 -4.98
C ARG A 58 5.13 -14.75 -4.52
N ARG A 59 4.97 -15.66 -5.48
CA ARG A 59 4.65 -17.06 -5.25
C ARG A 59 5.81 -17.90 -5.78
N ARG A 60 6.18 -18.95 -5.07
CA ARG A 60 7.22 -19.88 -5.52
C ARG A 60 6.80 -20.54 -6.82
N SER A 61 7.78 -20.77 -7.69
CA SER A 61 7.55 -21.43 -8.97
C SER A 61 7.18 -22.91 -8.81
N SER A 62 7.63 -23.55 -7.74
CA SER A 62 7.46 -24.97 -7.46
C SER A 62 6.04 -25.38 -7.04
N ASP A 63 5.37 -24.56 -6.23
CA ASP A 63 4.08 -24.91 -5.62
C ASP A 63 3.04 -23.77 -5.61
N ASN A 64 3.36 -22.61 -6.20
CA ASN A 64 2.49 -21.43 -6.26
C ASN A 64 2.08 -20.88 -4.87
N VAL A 65 2.78 -21.26 -3.81
CA VAL A 65 2.55 -20.76 -2.45
C VAL A 65 3.27 -19.41 -2.28
N PRO A 66 2.62 -18.39 -1.65
CA PRO A 66 3.28 -17.13 -1.36
C PRO A 66 4.49 -17.32 -0.42
N ASP A 67 5.63 -16.77 -0.81
CA ASP A 67 6.86 -16.84 -0.01
C ASP A 67 7.43 -15.47 0.35
N VAL A 68 7.19 -14.46 -0.49
CA VAL A 68 7.51 -13.05 -0.21
C VAL A 68 6.23 -12.23 -0.17
N GLY A 69 6.05 -11.52 0.93
CA GLY A 69 5.01 -10.51 1.11
C GLY A 69 5.57 -9.10 1.13
N ILE A 70 4.70 -8.09 1.02
CA ILE A 70 5.01 -6.69 1.31
C ILE A 70 4.10 -6.23 2.46
N ARG A 71 4.68 -5.53 3.43
CA ARG A 71 3.98 -4.76 4.46
C ARG A 71 4.12 -3.28 4.18
N ILE A 72 3.12 -2.53 4.62
CA ILE A 72 3.16 -1.07 4.63
C ILE A 72 2.74 -0.51 6.00
N GLU A 73 3.41 0.55 6.40
CA GLU A 73 3.06 1.36 7.57
C GLU A 73 2.84 2.81 7.16
N ASN A 74 1.89 3.45 7.83
CA ASN A 74 1.81 4.91 7.88
C ASN A 74 2.76 5.41 8.97
N LEU A 75 3.60 6.38 8.63
CA LEU A 75 4.56 6.99 9.54
C LEU A 75 4.02 8.27 10.22
N GLY A 76 2.84 8.77 9.82
CA GLY A 76 2.22 9.97 10.37
C GLY A 76 1.43 9.73 11.67
N GLY A 77 1.59 10.59 12.67
CA GLY A 77 0.77 10.62 13.90
C GLY A 77 0.92 9.41 14.86
N GLY A 78 1.74 8.43 14.49
CA GLY A 78 1.98 7.18 15.19
C GLY A 78 2.16 6.06 14.17
N VAL A 79 3.25 5.30 14.26
CA VAL A 79 3.55 4.24 13.28
C VAL A 79 2.48 3.16 13.34
N ALA A 80 1.77 2.92 12.24
CA ALA A 80 0.66 1.98 12.19
C ALA A 80 0.67 1.16 10.89
N ASN A 81 0.54 -0.16 11.02
CA ASN A 81 0.41 -1.08 9.89
C ASN A 81 -0.91 -0.84 9.16
N ILE A 82 -0.89 -0.77 7.83
CA ILE A 82 -2.09 -0.53 7.04
C ILE A 82 -2.62 -1.85 6.47
N PRO A 83 -3.91 -2.17 6.67
CA PRO A 83 -4.51 -3.34 6.05
C PRO A 83 -4.59 -3.21 4.52
N PHE A 84 -4.38 -4.31 3.80
CA PHE A 84 -4.62 -4.43 2.36
C PHE A 84 -6.03 -4.96 2.02
N GLN A 85 -6.88 -5.14 3.03
CA GLN A 85 -8.30 -5.45 2.88
C GLN A 85 -9.11 -4.29 3.45
N ASN A 86 -9.46 -3.32 2.60
CA ASN A 86 -10.14 -2.08 3.00
C ASN A 86 -9.40 -1.27 4.07
N GLY A 87 -8.07 -1.19 4.02
CA GLY A 87 -7.31 -0.37 4.98
C GLY A 87 -7.63 1.11 4.79
N ILE A 88 -7.92 1.81 5.88
CA ILE A 88 -8.31 3.22 5.86
C ILE A 88 -7.18 4.08 6.43
N LEU A 89 -6.78 5.07 5.65
CA LEU A 89 -5.90 6.16 6.04
C LEU A 89 -6.74 7.43 6.21
N PRO A 90 -6.73 8.06 7.40
CA PRO A 90 -7.34 9.36 7.57
C PRO A 90 -6.55 10.39 6.75
N VAL A 91 -7.26 11.26 6.03
CA VAL A 91 -6.67 12.35 5.25
C VAL A 91 -7.34 13.66 5.62
N ASP A 92 -6.63 14.76 5.41
CA ASP A 92 -7.09 16.09 5.81
C ASP A 92 -8.35 16.50 5.01
N PRO A 93 -9.39 17.05 5.65
CA PRO A 93 -10.62 17.46 4.97
C PRO A 93 -10.45 18.56 3.91
N SER A 94 -9.35 19.31 3.93
CA SER A 94 -9.02 20.31 2.90
C SER A 94 -8.89 19.71 1.50
N GLY A 95 -8.71 18.38 1.39
CA GLY A 95 -8.51 17.72 0.11
C GLY A 95 -7.09 17.79 -0.42
N HIS A 96 -6.19 18.47 0.30
CA HIS A 96 -4.78 18.54 -0.05
C HIS A 96 -3.93 18.00 1.09
N GLY A 97 -2.93 17.21 0.76
CA GLY A 97 -1.98 16.77 1.77
C GLY A 97 -1.02 15.71 1.28
N THR A 98 -0.19 15.27 2.22
CA THR A 98 0.78 14.21 2.02
C THR A 98 0.68 13.23 3.19
N VAL A 99 0.64 11.93 2.88
CA VAL A 99 0.84 10.87 3.87
C VAL A 99 2.18 10.20 3.63
N ASN A 100 2.96 10.05 4.69
CA ASN A 100 4.29 9.43 4.64
C ASN A 100 4.18 7.95 5.00
N MET A 101 4.69 7.10 4.12
CA MET A 101 4.51 5.67 4.16
C MET A 101 5.85 4.95 4.14
N ARG A 102 5.87 3.74 4.68
CA ARG A 102 7.03 2.84 4.61
C ARG A 102 6.58 1.47 4.11
N ALA A 103 7.28 0.94 3.11
CA ALA A 103 7.08 -0.43 2.62
C ALA A 103 8.33 -1.28 2.88
N TRP A 104 8.14 -2.54 3.27
CA TRP A 104 9.23 -3.51 3.32
C TRP A 104 8.74 -4.92 3.01
N PRO A 105 9.60 -5.77 2.43
CA PRO A 105 9.25 -7.15 2.18
C PRO A 105 9.34 -7.98 3.46
N VAL A 106 8.54 -9.04 3.50
CA VAL A 106 8.53 -10.02 4.58
C VAL A 106 8.72 -11.43 4.03
N ASN A 107 9.50 -12.22 4.77
CA ASN A 107 9.62 -13.66 4.53
C ASN A 107 8.42 -14.37 5.15
N LEU A 108 7.58 -14.97 4.31
CA LEU A 108 6.34 -15.63 4.75
C LEU A 108 6.55 -17.08 5.19
N VAL A 109 7.74 -17.65 4.96
CA VAL A 109 7.99 -19.10 5.11
C VAL A 109 9.03 -19.40 6.18
N GLY A 110 9.69 -18.38 6.75
CA GLY A 110 10.63 -18.51 7.87
C GLY A 110 11.97 -19.19 7.56
N GLY A 111 12.16 -19.68 6.33
CA GLY A 111 13.39 -20.33 5.84
C GLY A 111 14.08 -19.54 4.74
N GLU A 112 15.04 -20.16 4.06
CA GLU A 112 15.70 -19.55 2.91
C GLU A 112 14.71 -19.34 1.76
N LEU A 113 14.77 -18.16 1.14
CA LEU A 113 13.92 -17.78 0.02
C LEU A 113 14.60 -18.10 -1.30
N GLU A 114 13.83 -18.58 -2.28
CA GLU A 114 14.30 -18.67 -3.67
C GLU A 114 14.81 -17.31 -4.14
N THR A 115 15.93 -17.29 -4.88
CA THR A 115 16.41 -16.04 -5.49
C THR A 115 15.49 -15.62 -6.64
N GLY A 116 15.25 -14.32 -6.79
CA GLY A 116 14.41 -13.81 -7.87
C GLY A 116 13.80 -12.45 -7.56
N LYS A 117 13.18 -11.85 -8.58
CA LYS A 117 12.40 -10.62 -8.43
C LYS A 117 11.05 -10.93 -7.79
N PHE A 118 10.46 -9.94 -7.12
CA PHE A 118 9.10 -9.98 -6.59
C PHE A 118 8.45 -8.61 -6.82
N GLN A 119 7.13 -8.58 -6.93
CA GLN A 119 6.34 -7.35 -7.00
C GLN A 119 4.95 -7.58 -6.41
N GLY A 120 4.45 -6.62 -5.64
CA GLY A 120 3.05 -6.57 -5.24
C GLY A 120 2.40 -5.33 -5.83
N THR A 121 1.10 -5.37 -6.06
CA THR A 121 0.33 -4.21 -6.48
C THR A 121 -0.86 -4.01 -5.55
N ALA A 122 -1.12 -2.77 -5.19
CA ALA A 122 -2.28 -2.36 -4.43
C ALA A 122 -2.89 -1.11 -5.09
N THR A 123 -4.21 -0.99 -4.99
CA THR A 123 -4.96 0.18 -5.46
C THR A 123 -5.28 1.08 -4.29
N ILE A 124 -5.14 2.38 -4.51
CA ILE A 124 -5.48 3.42 -3.57
C ILE A 124 -6.71 4.15 -4.10
N THR A 125 -7.74 4.28 -3.27
CA THR A 125 -9.00 4.95 -3.60
C THR A 125 -9.26 6.07 -2.60
N VAL A 126 -9.48 7.30 -3.07
CA VAL A 126 -10.00 8.37 -2.22
C VAL A 126 -11.53 8.25 -2.13
N ILE A 127 -12.06 8.26 -0.92
CA ILE A 127 -13.48 8.14 -0.60
C ILE A 127 -13.92 9.42 0.10
N VAL A 128 -15.01 10.01 -0.41
CA VAL A 128 -15.69 11.17 0.20
C VAL A 128 -16.89 10.65 1.00
N ARG A 129 -17.00 11.01 2.28
CA ARG A 129 -18.05 10.55 3.20
C ARG A 129 -18.79 11.66 3.92
#